data_AF-A0A5F8HJT2-F1
#
_entry.id   AF-A0A5F8HJT2-F1
#
_cell.length_a   1.000
_cell.length_b   1.000
_cell.length_c   1.000
_cell.angle_alpha   90.00
_cell.angle_beta   90.00
_cell.angle_gamma   90.00
#
_symmetry.space_group_name_H-M   'P 1'
#
loop_
_entity.id
_entity.type
_entity.pdbx_description
1 polymer ?
#
loop_
_entity_poly.entity_id
_entity_poly.type
_entity_poly.pdbx_seq_one_letter_code
_entity_poly.pdbx_strand_id
1 'polypeptide(L)'
;LSGSLKNRTSLQEPRFDYFNYEPPEIDISDCELPHVIEIYDFPQEFRTEDLLRVFCSYQKKGFDIKWVDDTHALGVFSSPITARDALSSKHMMVKIRPLSQATRAAKAKARACAEFLQPAKARPETSAALARRLVISALGVRSQRTKAERDAELKKLQEAREKKRLEAKQREDIWEGRDQATV
;
A
#
# COMPACT_ATOMS: atom_id res chain seq x y z
N LEU A 1 14.76 73.00 -17.28
CA LEU A 1 13.88 72.04 -16.57
C LEU A 1 13.35 71.04 -17.61
N SER A 2 14.00 69.89 -17.77
CA SER A 2 13.56 68.85 -18.71
C SER A 2 13.30 67.58 -17.90
N GLY A 3 12.05 67.10 -17.97
CA GLY A 3 11.47 66.11 -17.08
C GLY A 3 11.96 64.68 -17.34
N SER A 4 12.07 63.94 -16.24
CA SER A 4 12.40 62.51 -16.19
C SER A 4 11.35 61.64 -16.90
N LEU A 5 11.80 60.81 -17.84
CA LEU A 5 11.02 59.73 -18.44
C LEU A 5 10.78 58.63 -17.40
N LYS A 6 9.53 58.46 -16.97
CA LYS A 6 9.09 57.33 -16.15
C LYS A 6 8.88 56.11 -17.02
N ASN A 7 9.73 55.10 -16.85
CA ASN A 7 9.54 53.76 -17.41
C ASN A 7 8.25 53.14 -16.81
N ARG A 8 7.18 53.03 -17.60
CA ARG A 8 6.01 52.20 -17.23
C ARG A 8 6.39 50.75 -17.46
N THR A 9 6.68 50.03 -16.38
CA THR A 9 6.69 48.57 -16.39
C THR A 9 5.26 48.10 -16.66
N SER A 10 5.05 47.45 -17.80
CA SER A 10 3.81 46.76 -18.12
C SER A 10 3.71 45.54 -17.20
N LEU A 11 2.89 45.62 -16.16
CA LEU A 11 2.54 44.46 -15.35
C LEU A 11 1.72 43.53 -16.23
N GLN A 12 2.33 42.44 -16.67
CA GLN A 12 1.64 41.38 -17.40
C GLN A 12 0.66 40.71 -16.44
N GLU A 13 -0.64 40.76 -16.76
CA GLU A 13 -1.65 40.10 -15.95
C GLU A 13 -1.40 38.58 -15.94
N PRO A 14 -1.45 37.94 -14.75
CA PRO A 14 -1.27 36.51 -14.64
C PRO A 14 -2.47 35.83 -15.32
N ARG A 15 -2.18 35.19 -16.46
CA ARG A 15 -3.17 34.50 -17.31
C ARG A 15 -3.56 33.17 -16.67
N PHE A 16 -4.36 33.21 -15.60
CA PHE A 16 -4.96 32.02 -15.00
C PHE A 16 -6.36 31.80 -15.58
N ASP A 17 -6.50 30.77 -16.39
CA ASP A 17 -7.78 30.39 -16.99
C ASP A 17 -8.50 29.37 -16.09
N TYR A 18 -9.08 29.85 -15.00
CA TYR A 18 -9.72 29.02 -13.96
C TYR A 18 -10.92 28.19 -14.47
N PHE A 19 -11.54 28.61 -15.57
CA PHE A 19 -12.71 27.95 -16.14
C PHE A 19 -12.37 26.78 -17.08
N ASN A 20 -11.12 26.71 -17.55
CA ASN A 20 -10.64 25.70 -18.50
C ASN A 20 -9.59 24.76 -17.87
N TYR A 21 -9.66 24.55 -16.56
CA TYR A 21 -8.74 23.65 -15.87
C TYR A 21 -9.07 22.19 -16.22
N GLU A 22 -8.33 21.61 -17.16
CA GLU A 22 -8.22 20.17 -17.29
C GLU A 22 -7.09 19.67 -16.37
N PRO A 23 -7.40 18.80 -15.39
CA PRO A 23 -6.37 18.18 -14.57
C PRO A 23 -5.38 17.45 -15.50
N PRO A 24 -4.07 17.68 -15.33
CA PRO A 24 -3.06 17.10 -16.23
C PRO A 24 -3.23 15.58 -16.31
N GLU A 25 -3.06 15.02 -17.50
CA GLU A 25 -3.05 13.58 -17.68
C GLU A 25 -1.91 12.98 -16.84
N ILE A 26 -2.28 12.17 -15.87
CA ILE A 26 -1.34 11.58 -14.94
C ILE A 26 -0.85 10.28 -15.57
N ASP A 27 0.32 10.34 -16.19
CA ASP A 27 1.00 9.17 -16.71
C ASP A 27 1.59 8.38 -15.53
N ILE A 28 0.77 7.49 -14.96
CA ILE A 28 1.27 6.49 -14.00
C ILE A 28 2.02 5.46 -14.83
N SER A 29 3.34 5.61 -14.87
CA SER A 29 4.21 4.58 -15.46
C SER A 29 3.98 3.25 -14.72
N ASP A 30 3.98 2.14 -15.46
CA ASP A 30 3.74 0.77 -14.95
C ASP A 30 4.59 0.38 -13.73
N CYS A 31 5.66 1.12 -13.44
CA CYS A 31 6.61 0.84 -12.37
C CYS A 31 6.17 1.30 -10.98
N GLU A 32 5.24 2.26 -10.82
CA GLU A 32 4.96 2.82 -9.49
C GLU A 32 4.15 1.88 -8.59
N LEU A 33 3.19 1.14 -9.15
CA LEU A 33 2.30 0.26 -8.39
C LEU A 33 1.98 -1.05 -9.15
N PRO A 34 3.01 -1.88 -9.48
CA PRO A 34 2.83 -3.07 -10.31
C PRO A 34 2.05 -4.21 -9.62
N HIS A 35 1.84 -4.11 -8.31
CA HIS A 35 1.01 -5.03 -7.52
C HIS A 35 -0.46 -4.60 -7.42
N VAL A 36 -0.86 -3.50 -8.06
CA VAL A 36 -2.22 -2.97 -8.05
C VAL A 36 -2.84 -3.09 -9.45
N ILE A 37 -4.07 -3.58 -9.52
CA ILE A 37 -4.84 -3.66 -10.78
C ILE A 37 -6.20 -2.98 -10.59
N GLU A 38 -6.79 -2.50 -11.68
CA GLU A 38 -8.18 -2.03 -11.68
C GLU A 38 -9.11 -3.19 -12.03
N ILE A 39 -10.15 -3.36 -11.22
CA ILE A 39 -11.29 -4.25 -11.44
C ILE A 39 -12.45 -3.35 -11.84
N TYR A 40 -13.08 -3.63 -12.97
CA TYR A 40 -14.09 -2.75 -13.56
C TYR A 40 -15.21 -3.53 -14.26
N ASP A 41 -16.26 -2.83 -14.68
CA ASP A 41 -17.39 -3.36 -15.46
C ASP A 41 -18.08 -4.54 -14.75
N PHE A 42 -18.26 -4.39 -13.44
CA PHE A 42 -19.04 -5.32 -12.61
C PHE A 42 -20.40 -4.69 -12.23
N PRO A 43 -21.42 -5.50 -11.91
CA PRO A 43 -22.76 -5.01 -11.58
C PRO A 43 -22.73 -4.06 -10.36
N GLN A 44 -23.54 -2.98 -10.40
CA GLN A 44 -23.58 -1.98 -9.32
C GLN A 44 -24.07 -2.55 -7.98
N GLU A 45 -24.74 -3.70 -8.02
CA GLU A 45 -25.19 -4.41 -6.82
C GLU A 45 -24.05 -5.15 -6.11
N PHE A 46 -22.86 -5.25 -6.72
CA PHE A 46 -21.72 -5.93 -6.14
C PHE A 46 -21.28 -5.27 -4.85
N ARG A 47 -21.02 -6.11 -3.86
CA ARG A 47 -20.42 -5.73 -2.59
C ARG A 47 -19.00 -6.24 -2.50
N THR A 48 -18.29 -5.80 -1.46
CA THR A 48 -16.93 -6.26 -1.18
C THR A 48 -16.85 -7.79 -1.11
N GLU A 49 -17.89 -8.44 -0.59
CA GLU A 49 -18.00 -9.91 -0.50
C GLU A 49 -17.99 -10.60 -1.87
N ASP A 50 -18.64 -10.01 -2.87
CA ASP A 50 -18.73 -10.57 -4.22
C ASP A 50 -17.37 -10.49 -4.92
N LEU A 51 -16.72 -9.33 -4.84
CA LEU A 51 -15.35 -9.16 -5.35
C LEU A 51 -14.36 -10.08 -4.64
N LEU A 52 -14.46 -10.21 -3.31
CA LEU A 52 -13.63 -11.16 -2.56
C LEU A 52 -13.85 -12.59 -3.06
N ARG A 53 -15.08 -12.99 -3.36
CA ARG A 53 -15.39 -14.33 -3.88
C ARG A 53 -14.77 -14.59 -5.25
N VAL A 54 -14.80 -13.60 -6.14
CA VAL A 54 -14.16 -13.67 -7.46
C VAL A 54 -12.64 -13.89 -7.33
N PHE A 55 -12.00 -13.24 -6.36
CA PHE A 55 -10.55 -13.34 -6.10
C PHE A 55 -10.20 -14.23 -4.91
N CYS A 56 -11.03 -15.24 -4.59
CA CYS A 56 -10.87 -16.04 -3.37
C CYS A 56 -9.53 -16.80 -3.28
N SER A 57 -8.96 -17.20 -4.42
CA SER A 57 -7.63 -17.83 -4.52
C SER A 57 -6.49 -16.93 -4.02
N TYR A 58 -6.69 -15.62 -4.01
CA TYR A 58 -5.69 -14.62 -3.64
C TYR A 58 -5.89 -14.06 -2.23
N GLN A 59 -7.05 -14.27 -1.59
CA GLN A 59 -7.33 -13.78 -0.23
C GLN A 59 -6.30 -14.26 0.80
N LYS A 60 -5.98 -15.57 0.79
CA LYS A 60 -4.96 -16.15 1.69
C LYS A 60 -3.55 -15.61 1.43
N LYS A 61 -3.34 -15.00 0.26
CA LYS A 61 -2.07 -14.39 -0.15
C LYS A 61 -2.03 -12.89 0.14
N GLY A 62 -3.01 -12.32 0.86
CA GLY A 62 -3.02 -10.90 1.22
C GLY A 62 -3.60 -10.00 0.14
N PHE A 63 -4.65 -10.45 -0.55
CA PHE A 63 -5.45 -9.62 -1.45
C PHE A 63 -6.36 -8.67 -0.66
N ASP A 64 -6.36 -7.38 -1.02
CA ASP A 64 -7.22 -6.34 -0.46
C ASP A 64 -7.92 -5.55 -1.58
N ILE A 65 -9.05 -4.94 -1.26
CA ILE A 65 -9.89 -4.20 -2.22
C ILE A 65 -10.04 -2.75 -1.76
N LYS A 66 -9.90 -1.80 -2.70
CA LYS A 66 -10.26 -0.38 -2.49
C LYS A 66 -11.27 0.07 -3.53
N TRP A 67 -12.45 0.46 -3.08
CA TRP A 67 -13.50 1.00 -3.93
C TRP A 67 -13.11 2.36 -4.53
N VAL A 68 -13.41 2.52 -5.82
CA VAL A 68 -13.29 3.79 -6.56
C VAL A 68 -14.68 4.37 -6.76
N ASP A 69 -15.60 3.57 -7.32
CA ASP A 69 -17.03 3.85 -7.51
C ASP A 69 -17.83 2.54 -7.51
N ASP A 70 -19.14 2.59 -7.78
CA ASP A 70 -20.02 1.41 -7.73
C ASP A 70 -19.74 0.35 -8.82
N THR A 71 -18.85 0.65 -9.77
CA THR A 71 -18.49 -0.21 -10.92
C THR A 71 -16.98 -0.39 -11.09
N HIS A 72 -16.16 0.27 -10.26
CA HIS A 72 -14.71 0.26 -10.30
C HIS A 72 -14.12 0.08 -8.90
N ALA A 73 -13.14 -0.81 -8.81
CA ALA A 73 -12.37 -1.03 -7.60
C ALA A 73 -10.90 -1.29 -7.95
N LEU A 74 -10.01 -1.02 -7.00
CA LEU A 74 -8.61 -1.40 -7.06
C LEU A 74 -8.42 -2.72 -6.32
N GLY A 75 -7.84 -3.70 -7.01
CA GLY A 75 -7.35 -4.94 -6.43
C GLY A 75 -5.89 -4.80 -6.03
N VAL A 76 -5.58 -4.98 -4.75
CA VAL A 76 -4.24 -4.80 -4.18
C VAL A 76 -3.69 -6.17 -3.85
N PHE A 77 -2.60 -6.55 -4.50
CA PHE A 77 -1.96 -7.85 -4.30
C PHE A 77 -0.72 -7.73 -3.43
N SER A 78 -0.34 -8.82 -2.77
CA SER A 78 0.89 -8.89 -1.98
C SER A 78 2.17 -8.86 -2.80
N SER A 79 2.10 -9.20 -4.09
CA SER A 79 3.24 -9.15 -5.01
C SER A 79 2.82 -8.84 -6.44
N PRO A 80 3.70 -8.20 -7.24
CA PRO A 80 3.46 -7.97 -8.67
C PRO A 80 3.25 -9.25 -9.48
N ILE A 81 3.89 -10.34 -9.06
CA ILE A 81 3.74 -11.66 -9.69
C ILE A 81 2.32 -12.16 -9.56
N THR A 82 1.72 -12.00 -8.37
CA THR A 82 0.34 -12.42 -8.11
C THR A 82 -0.66 -11.52 -8.84
N ALA A 83 -0.39 -10.22 -8.94
CA ALA A 83 -1.20 -9.31 -9.74
C ALA A 83 -1.20 -9.70 -11.24
N ARG A 84 -0.03 -10.06 -11.78
CA ARG A 84 0.10 -10.52 -13.18
C ARG A 84 -0.60 -11.87 -13.41
N ASP A 85 -0.52 -12.77 -12.46
CA ASP A 85 -1.26 -14.05 -12.49
C ASP A 85 -2.78 -13.80 -12.51
N ALA A 86 -3.27 -12.88 -11.67
CA ALA A 86 -4.68 -12.48 -11.66
C ALA A 86 -5.09 -11.88 -13.02
N LEU A 87 -4.29 -10.99 -13.62
CA LEU A 87 -4.52 -10.43 -14.96
C LEU A 87 -4.61 -11.50 -16.06
N SER A 88 -3.97 -12.65 -15.87
CA SER A 88 -4.02 -13.77 -16.81
C SER A 88 -5.29 -14.62 -16.64
N SER A 89 -5.96 -14.49 -15.50
CA SER A 89 -7.18 -15.22 -15.17
C SER A 89 -8.40 -14.51 -15.77
N LYS A 90 -9.31 -15.28 -16.36
CA LYS A 90 -10.57 -14.74 -16.89
C LYS A 90 -11.68 -14.90 -15.86
N HIS A 91 -12.35 -13.78 -15.54
CA HIS A 91 -13.52 -13.76 -14.68
C HIS A 91 -14.77 -13.46 -15.53
N MET A 92 -15.88 -14.14 -15.24
CA MET A 92 -17.11 -14.00 -16.04
C MET A 92 -17.91 -12.73 -15.72
N MET A 93 -17.82 -12.24 -14.48
CA MET A 93 -18.67 -11.15 -13.97
C MET A 93 -17.93 -9.82 -13.75
N VAL A 94 -16.61 -9.80 -13.95
CA VAL A 94 -15.78 -8.61 -13.76
C VAL A 94 -14.69 -8.58 -14.82
N LYS A 95 -14.26 -7.38 -15.22
CA LYS A 95 -13.07 -7.18 -16.04
C LYS A 95 -11.93 -6.66 -15.19
N ILE A 96 -10.71 -6.91 -15.63
CA ILE A 96 -9.50 -6.47 -14.95
C ILE A 96 -8.50 -5.89 -15.95
N ARG A 97 -7.72 -4.91 -15.51
CA ARG A 97 -6.64 -4.32 -16.30
C ARG A 97 -5.52 -3.76 -15.42
N PRO A 98 -4.28 -3.66 -15.94
CA PRO A 98 -3.18 -3.01 -15.24
C PRO A 98 -3.50 -1.54 -14.91
N LEU A 99 -2.86 -1.01 -13.86
CA LEU A 99 -3.08 0.37 -13.43
C LEU A 99 -2.68 1.41 -14.49
N SER A 100 -1.72 1.12 -15.37
CA SER A 100 -1.38 1.97 -16.53
C SER A 100 -2.55 2.21 -17.48
N GLN A 101 -3.41 1.19 -17.65
CA GLN A 101 -4.60 1.24 -18.50
C GLN A 101 -5.87 1.63 -17.72
N ALA A 102 -5.74 1.91 -16.43
CA ALA A 102 -6.88 2.18 -15.57
C ALA A 102 -7.51 3.57 -15.80
N THR A 103 -8.74 3.74 -15.32
CA THR A 103 -9.41 5.04 -15.37
C THR A 103 -8.65 6.11 -14.59
N ARG A 104 -8.83 7.39 -14.96
CA ARG A 104 -8.21 8.52 -14.24
C ARG A 104 -8.59 8.54 -12.75
N ALA A 105 -9.83 8.17 -12.42
CA ALA A 105 -10.31 8.08 -11.06
C ALA A 105 -9.57 6.98 -10.27
N ALA A 106 -9.42 5.79 -10.85
CA ALA A 106 -8.67 4.69 -10.24
C ALA A 106 -7.19 5.04 -10.05
N LYS A 107 -6.56 5.66 -11.07
CA LYS A 107 -5.18 6.17 -11.00
C LYS A 107 -5.00 7.17 -9.86
N ALA A 108 -5.88 8.15 -9.74
CA ALA A 108 -5.85 9.15 -8.67
C ALA A 108 -6.05 8.50 -7.28
N LYS A 109 -6.99 7.56 -7.16
CA LYS A 109 -7.24 6.82 -5.92
C LYS A 109 -6.03 5.98 -5.51
N ALA A 110 -5.39 5.30 -6.46
CA ALA A 110 -4.21 4.49 -6.23
C ALA A 110 -3.04 5.33 -5.71
N ARG A 111 -2.80 6.52 -6.28
CA ARG A 111 -1.77 7.45 -5.78
C ARG A 111 -2.09 8.00 -4.39
N ALA A 112 -3.32 8.46 -4.18
CA ALA A 112 -3.74 8.98 -2.87
C ALA A 112 -3.60 7.93 -1.75
N CYS A 113 -3.78 6.66 -2.10
CA CYS A 113 -3.64 5.54 -1.18
C CYS A 113 -2.27 4.84 -1.25
N ALA A 114 -1.31 5.27 -2.07
CA ALA A 114 -0.08 4.52 -2.35
C ALA A 114 0.69 4.12 -1.08
N GLU A 115 0.77 5.02 -0.10
CA GLU A 115 1.36 4.75 1.22
C GLU A 115 0.63 3.66 2.01
N PHE A 116 -0.69 3.54 1.84
CA PHE A 116 -1.56 2.56 2.48
C PHE A 116 -1.74 1.27 1.66
N LEU A 117 -1.37 1.30 0.39
CA LEU A 117 -1.39 0.16 -0.54
C LEU A 117 -0.11 -0.68 -0.48
N GLN A 118 0.76 -0.46 0.51
CA GLN A 118 1.91 -1.31 0.71
C GLN A 118 1.46 -2.75 1.02
N PRO A 119 2.17 -3.77 0.49
CA PRO A 119 1.87 -5.17 0.77
C PRO A 119 1.66 -5.37 2.27
N ALA A 120 0.60 -6.10 2.63
CA ALA A 120 0.19 -6.29 4.02
C ALA A 120 1.37 -6.79 4.88
N LYS A 121 2.02 -5.86 5.59
CA LYS A 121 3.05 -6.20 6.57
C LYS A 121 2.33 -6.81 7.76
N ALA A 122 2.64 -8.07 8.07
CA ALA A 122 2.13 -8.68 9.29
C ALA A 122 2.46 -7.77 10.48
N ARG A 123 1.48 -7.53 11.37
CA ARG A 123 1.71 -6.73 12.57
C ARG A 123 2.86 -7.38 13.33
N PRO A 124 3.92 -6.64 13.68
CA PRO A 124 5.02 -7.23 14.44
C PRO A 124 4.45 -7.83 15.73
N GLU A 125 4.93 -9.02 16.09
CA GLU A 125 4.62 -9.64 17.37
C GLU A 125 5.01 -8.65 18.47
N THR A 126 4.00 -8.06 19.09
CA THR A 126 4.17 -7.05 20.14
C THR A 126 3.80 -7.68 21.46
N SER A 127 4.73 -7.67 22.42
CA SER A 127 4.41 -8.04 23.80
C SER A 127 3.84 -6.85 24.54
N ALA A 128 2.70 -7.04 25.20
CA ALA A 128 2.11 -6.05 26.09
C ALA A 128 2.83 -5.96 27.46
N ALA A 129 3.98 -6.63 27.65
CA ALA A 129 4.74 -6.61 28.90
C ALA A 129 5.15 -5.19 29.33
N LEU A 130 5.58 -4.36 28.37
CA LEU A 130 5.94 -2.97 28.65
C LEU A 130 4.73 -2.16 29.13
N ALA A 131 3.61 -2.25 28.39
CA ALA A 131 2.37 -1.55 28.71
C ALA A 131 1.87 -1.95 30.10
N ARG A 132 1.86 -3.26 30.39
CA ARG A 132 1.49 -3.75 31.72
C ARG A 132 2.40 -3.22 32.82
N ARG A 133 3.73 -3.25 32.63
CA ARG A 133 4.68 -2.71 33.62
C ARG A 133 4.39 -1.24 33.93
N LEU A 134 4.16 -0.43 32.89
CA LEU A 134 3.86 1.00 33.03
C LEU A 134 2.55 1.22 33.80
N VAL A 135 1.48 0.54 33.40
CA VAL A 135 0.16 0.64 34.06
C VAL A 135 0.24 0.19 35.52
N ILE A 136 0.86 -0.95 35.80
CA ILE A 136 1.05 -1.48 37.15
C ILE A 136 1.85 -0.49 38.01
N SER A 137 2.92 0.10 37.45
CA SER A 137 3.72 1.11 38.17
C SER A 137 2.95 2.40 38.46
N ALA A 138 2.12 2.85 37.54
CA ALA A 138 1.32 4.07 37.69
C ALA A 138 0.15 3.87 38.67
N LEU A 139 -0.46 2.68 38.68
CA LEU A 139 -1.59 2.33 39.55
C LEU A 139 -1.16 1.80 40.93
N GLY A 140 0.13 1.55 41.15
CA GLY A 140 0.66 1.04 42.44
C GLY A 140 0.18 -0.38 42.80
N VAL A 141 -0.38 -1.12 41.86
CA VAL A 141 -0.91 -2.48 42.06
C VAL A 141 0.18 -3.54 41.89
N ARG A 142 -0.01 -4.74 42.46
CA ARG A 142 0.93 -5.86 42.25
C ARG A 142 0.55 -6.66 41.01
N SER A 143 1.56 -7.16 40.28
CA SER A 143 1.36 -8.08 39.16
C SER A 143 0.78 -9.42 39.65
N GLN A 144 -0.31 -9.87 39.03
CA GLN A 144 -0.88 -11.20 39.29
C GLN A 144 -0.17 -12.34 38.53
N ARG A 145 0.74 -12.01 37.60
CA ARG A 145 1.47 -13.03 36.83
C ARG A 145 2.55 -13.76 37.63
N THR A 146 2.63 -15.06 37.38
CA THR A 146 3.65 -15.94 37.91
C THR A 146 5.01 -15.72 37.23
N LYS A 147 6.09 -16.22 37.85
CA LYS A 147 7.44 -16.16 37.27
C LYS A 147 7.53 -16.94 35.95
N ALA A 148 6.92 -18.12 35.89
CA ALA A 148 6.90 -18.97 34.69
C ALA A 148 6.25 -18.27 33.48
N GLU A 149 5.14 -17.55 33.68
CA GLU A 149 4.49 -16.80 32.60
C GLU A 149 5.34 -15.63 32.09
N ARG A 150 6.11 -14.98 32.98
CA ARG A 150 7.07 -13.93 32.59
C ARG A 150 8.19 -14.51 31.74
N ASP A 151 8.76 -15.64 32.17
CA ASP A 151 9.87 -16.29 31.48
C ASP A 151 9.42 -16.85 30.11
N ALA A 152 8.22 -17.42 30.02
CA ALA A 152 7.64 -17.87 28.76
C ALA A 152 7.40 -16.72 27.77
N GLU A 153 6.92 -15.57 28.25
CA GLU A 153 6.72 -14.39 27.40
C GLU A 153 8.06 -13.80 26.90
N LEU A 154 9.08 -13.76 27.75
CA LEU A 154 10.43 -13.34 27.37
C LEU A 154 11.04 -14.30 26.34
N LYS A 155 10.89 -15.60 26.54
CA LYS A 155 11.36 -16.62 25.60
C LYS A 155 10.68 -16.47 24.24
N LYS A 156 9.36 -16.27 24.21
CA LYS A 156 8.61 -15.99 22.97
C LYS A 156 9.14 -14.75 22.24
N LEU A 157 9.48 -13.69 22.97
CA LEU A 157 10.07 -12.48 22.37
C LEU A 157 11.48 -12.70 21.83
N GLN A 158 12.31 -13.49 22.52
CA GLN A 158 13.65 -13.84 22.06
C GLN A 158 13.57 -14.67 20.77
N GLU A 159 12.75 -15.71 20.75
CA GLU A 159 12.52 -16.55 19.57
C GLU A 159 12.04 -15.74 18.37
N ALA A 160 11.09 -14.81 18.57
CA ALA A 160 10.61 -13.92 17.51
C ALA A 160 11.72 -12.99 16.97
N ARG A 161 12.60 -12.46 17.85
CA ARG A 161 13.76 -11.65 17.44
C ARG A 161 14.78 -12.45 16.65
N GLU A 162 15.09 -13.67 17.11
CA GLU A 162 16.04 -14.55 16.42
C GLU A 162 15.50 -14.99 15.06
N LYS A 163 14.22 -15.36 14.98
CA LYS A 163 13.55 -15.69 13.72
C LYS A 163 13.64 -14.52 12.73
N LYS A 164 13.33 -13.31 13.16
CA LYS A 164 13.47 -12.11 12.32
C LYS A 164 14.92 -11.87 11.87
N ARG A 165 15.90 -12.10 12.75
CA ARG A 165 17.33 -11.98 12.42
C ARG A 165 17.73 -13.00 11.35
N LEU A 166 17.25 -14.24 11.49
CA LEU A 166 17.51 -15.31 10.52
C LEU A 166 16.85 -15.03 9.17
N GLU A 167 15.58 -14.59 9.16
CA GLU A 167 14.87 -14.20 7.94
C GLU A 167 15.55 -13.01 7.23
N ALA A 168 16.02 -12.01 8.00
CA ALA A 168 16.80 -10.92 7.44
C ALA A 168 18.10 -11.43 6.82
N LYS A 169 18.85 -12.28 7.53
CA LYS A 169 20.08 -12.89 7.00
C LYS A 169 19.81 -13.68 5.71
N GLN A 170 18.79 -14.53 5.70
CA GLN A 170 18.39 -15.27 4.50
C GLN A 170 18.03 -14.34 3.34
N ARG A 171 17.39 -13.21 3.63
CA ARG A 171 17.05 -12.21 2.62
C ARG A 171 18.26 -11.48 2.06
N GLU A 172 19.25 -11.15 2.89
CA GLU A 172 20.55 -10.60 2.45
C GLU A 172 21.32 -11.64 1.62
N ASP A 173 21.41 -12.90 2.06
CA ASP A 173 22.08 -13.98 1.34
C ASP A 173 21.47 -14.22 -0.06
N ILE A 174 20.14 -14.10 -0.19
CA ILE A 174 19.42 -14.15 -1.48
C ILE A 174 19.78 -12.96 -2.39
N TRP A 175 20.10 -11.80 -1.80
CA TRP A 175 20.45 -10.57 -2.52
C TRP A 175 21.93 -10.54 -2.92
N GLU A 176 22.83 -11.09 -2.10
CA GLU A 176 24.27 -11.16 -2.39
C GLU A 176 24.64 -12.27 -3.40
N GLY A 177 23.70 -13.16 -3.75
CA GLY A 177 23.93 -14.33 -4.61
C GLY A 177 23.95 -14.10 -6.13
N ARG A 178 24.04 -12.87 -6.66
CA ARG A 178 24.02 -12.65 -8.13
C ARG A 178 24.93 -11.57 -8.71
N ASP A 179 26.10 -11.32 -8.12
CA ASP A 179 27.15 -10.49 -8.75
C ASP A 179 28.48 -11.24 -8.97
N GLN A 180 28.48 -12.57 -8.89
CA GLN A 180 29.63 -13.41 -9.24
C GLN A 180 29.23 -14.53 -10.22
N ALA A 181 28.76 -14.14 -11.40
CA ALA A 181 28.92 -14.96 -12.60
C ALA A 181 29.73 -14.11 -13.61
N THR A 182 31.05 -14.24 -13.45
CA THR A 182 32.18 -13.77 -14.28
C THR A 182 31.93 -13.87 -15.80
N VAL A 183 32.30 -12.81 -16.54
CA VAL A 183 33.47 -12.74 -17.48
C VAL A 183 33.32 -13.57 -18.75
#